data_AF-A0A380ZJZ7-F1
#
_entry.id   AF-A0A380ZJZ7-F1
#
_cell.length_a   1.000
_cell.length_b   1.000
_cell.length_c   1.000
_cell.angle_alpha   90.00
_cell.angle_beta   90.00
_cell.angle_gamma   90.00
#
_symmetry.space_group_name_H-M   'P 1'
#
loop_
_entity.id
_entity.type
_entity.pdbx_description
1 polymer ?
#
loop_
_entity_poly.entity_id
_entity_poly.type
_entity_poly.pdbx_seq_one_letter_code
_entity_poly.pdbx_strand_id
1 'polypeptide(L)'
;MVQTACNDGACINIVSNLGGIPSPHAFEVALVNGKELSAQIISDALKEVDLIVIRSEDGYWASHICFPQPSLLKWKSIFIDHRASCSSSVHVNNSVTKVIKGTQVMYMSDGNLWKVIKTH
;
A
#
# COMPACT_ATOMS: atom_id res chain seq x y z
N MET A 1 11.58 21.37 12.63
CA MET A 1 10.81 21.29 13.89
C MET A 1 9.33 21.31 13.51
N VAL A 2 8.62 20.20 13.72
CA VAL A 2 7.15 20.19 13.56
C VAL A 2 6.59 20.81 14.83
N GLN A 3 5.91 21.94 14.69
CA GLN A 3 5.30 22.65 15.81
C GLN A 3 3.85 22.18 15.91
N THR A 4 3.60 21.31 16.88
CA THR A 4 2.26 20.84 17.24
C THR A 4 1.50 21.96 17.94
N ALA A 5 0.45 22.47 17.31
CA ALA A 5 -0.57 23.27 17.98
C ALA A 5 -1.82 22.39 18.18
N CYS A 6 -1.89 21.70 19.31
CA CYS A 6 -3.13 21.10 19.79
C CYS A 6 -3.87 22.17 20.60
N ASN A 7 -5.12 22.50 20.22
CA ASN A 7 -5.99 23.30 21.06
C ASN A 7 -7.32 22.55 21.28
N ASP A 8 -7.59 22.27 22.55
CA ASP A 8 -8.87 21.88 23.15
C ASP A 8 -9.77 20.87 22.40
N GLY A 9 -9.49 19.58 22.63
CA GLY A 9 -10.53 18.55 22.70
C GLY A 9 -10.96 17.88 21.40
N ALA A 10 -10.49 18.33 20.24
CA ALA A 10 -10.68 17.62 18.98
C ALA A 10 -9.38 17.64 18.16
N CYS A 11 -8.72 16.48 18.06
CA CYS A 11 -7.67 16.28 17.08
C CYS A 11 -8.33 16.15 15.69
N ILE A 12 -8.70 17.29 15.11
CA ILE A 12 -9.08 17.34 13.70
C ILE A 12 -7.78 17.21 12.92
N ASN A 13 -7.49 16.01 12.44
CA ASN A 13 -6.48 15.83 11.40
C ASN A 13 -7.02 16.54 10.15
N ILE A 14 -6.63 17.80 9.97
CA ILE A 14 -6.81 18.50 8.70
C ILE A 14 -5.88 17.81 7.70
N VAL A 15 -6.37 16.73 7.09
CA VAL A 15 -5.76 16.14 5.90
C VAL A 15 -6.24 16.95 4.70
N SER A 16 -5.96 18.25 4.71
CA SER A 16 -6.09 19.07 3.52
C SER A 16 -4.74 19.03 2.82
N ASN A 17 -4.70 18.28 1.71
CA ASN A 17 -3.55 18.07 0.82
C ASN A 17 -2.76 16.77 1.04
N LEU A 18 -3.43 15.62 0.89
CA LEU A 18 -2.77 14.41 0.39
C LEU A 18 -3.09 14.26 -1.09
N GLY A 19 -2.44 15.07 -1.92
CA GLY A 19 -2.18 14.67 -3.30
C GLY A 19 -1.25 13.45 -3.29
N GLY A 20 -1.82 12.26 -3.11
CA GLY A 20 -1.30 10.96 -3.56
C GLY A 20 0.20 10.68 -3.44
N ILE A 21 0.90 11.11 -2.38
CA ILE A 21 2.27 10.64 -2.10
C ILE A 21 2.29 10.11 -0.67
N PRO A 22 2.60 8.81 -0.47
CA PRO A 22 2.81 8.28 0.87
C PRO A 22 3.97 9.04 1.51
N SER A 23 3.85 9.35 2.81
CA SER A 23 4.89 10.01 3.61
C SER A 23 6.29 9.50 3.24
N PRO A 24 7.33 10.35 3.15
CA PRO A 24 8.71 9.88 2.91
C PRO A 24 9.23 8.93 4.00
N HIS A 25 8.48 8.76 5.09
CA HIS A 25 8.71 7.76 6.15
C HIS A 25 7.81 6.52 6.04
N ALA A 26 7.02 6.39 4.98
CA ALA A 26 6.23 5.18 4.75
C ALA A 26 7.16 4.01 4.45
N PHE A 27 6.86 2.86 5.05
CA PHE A 27 7.68 1.66 4.88
C PHE A 27 7.52 1.13 3.45
N GLU A 28 8.56 1.30 2.63
CA GLU A 28 8.56 0.82 1.25
C GLU A 28 9.11 -0.60 1.17
N VAL A 29 8.36 -1.49 0.52
CA VAL A 29 8.79 -2.87 0.32
C VAL A 29 9.79 -2.92 -0.83
N ALA A 30 10.98 -3.47 -0.58
CA ALA A 30 11.97 -3.66 -1.61
C ALA A 30 11.48 -4.66 -2.67
N LEU A 31 11.51 -4.24 -3.94
CA LEU A 31 11.18 -5.08 -5.08
C LEU A 31 12.43 -5.62 -5.75
N VAL A 32 12.35 -6.86 -6.22
CA VAL A 32 13.38 -7.46 -7.08
C VAL A 32 12.85 -7.51 -8.51
N ASN A 33 13.63 -7.00 -9.46
CA ASN A 33 13.21 -6.83 -10.85
C ASN A 33 12.57 -8.08 -11.47
N GLY A 34 11.31 -7.98 -11.85
CA GLY A 34 10.52 -9.03 -12.49
C GLY A 34 10.16 -10.22 -11.58
N LYS A 35 10.55 -10.21 -10.31
CA LYS A 35 10.25 -11.28 -9.35
C LYS A 35 8.89 -11.07 -8.71
N GLU A 36 8.35 -12.14 -8.16
CA GLU A 36 7.15 -12.09 -7.34
C GLU A 36 7.44 -11.42 -6.00
N LEU A 37 6.53 -10.54 -5.58
CA LEU A 37 6.41 -10.08 -4.21
C LEU A 37 5.42 -10.98 -3.48
N SER A 38 5.92 -11.84 -2.60
CA SER A 38 5.12 -12.87 -1.93
C SER A 38 4.28 -12.32 -0.78
N ALA A 39 3.20 -13.02 -0.47
CA ALA A 39 2.33 -12.73 0.67
C ALA A 39 3.08 -12.73 2.00
N GLN A 40 4.10 -13.56 2.14
CA GLN A 40 4.91 -13.63 3.36
C GLN A 40 5.72 -12.35 3.58
N ILE A 41 6.38 -11.84 2.54
CA ILE A 41 7.16 -10.58 2.63
C ILE A 41 6.22 -9.42 3.01
N ILE A 42 5.06 -9.33 2.37
CA ILE A 42 4.05 -8.31 2.68
C ILE A 42 3.53 -8.48 4.12
N SER A 43 3.23 -9.70 4.55
CA SER A 43 2.72 -9.96 5.89
C SER A 43 3.75 -9.64 6.97
N ASP A 44 5.02 -9.93 6.73
CA ASP A 44 6.09 -9.66 7.68
C ASP A 44 6.33 -8.15 7.79
N ALA A 45 6.31 -7.42 6.68
CA ALA A 45 6.36 -5.96 6.70
C ALA A 45 5.19 -5.34 7.49
N LEU A 46 3.97 -5.84 7.30
CA LEU A 46 2.77 -5.33 7.98
C LEU A 46 2.65 -5.72 9.46
N LYS A 47 3.52 -6.59 9.98
CA LYS A 47 3.62 -6.80 11.43
C LYS A 47 4.27 -5.61 12.13
N GLU A 48 5.21 -4.96 11.45
CA GLU A 48 5.98 -3.83 12.00
C GLU A 48 5.26 -2.48 11.83
N VAL A 49 4.45 -2.35 10.78
CA VAL A 49 3.79 -1.07 10.43
C VAL A 49 2.32 -1.26 10.04
N ASP A 50 1.55 -0.18 10.09
CA ASP A 50 0.14 -0.19 9.69
C ASP A 50 -0.08 0.05 8.19
N LEU A 51 0.92 0.64 7.52
CA LEU A 51 0.88 0.95 6.09
C LEU A 51 2.23 0.62 5.46
N ILE A 52 2.19 -0.16 4.38
CA ILE A 52 3.33 -0.33 3.48
C ILE A 52 3.05 0.31 2.13
N VAL A 53 4.14 0.63 1.43
CA VAL A 53 4.12 1.14 0.06
C VAL A 53 4.81 0.13 -0.85
N ILE A 54 4.15 -0.20 -1.95
CA ILE A 54 4.69 -0.98 -3.04
C ILE A 54 4.82 -0.04 -4.23
N ARG A 55 6.03 0.51 -4.42
CA ARG A 55 6.33 1.37 -5.56
C ARG A 55 7.03 0.55 -6.64
N SER A 56 6.46 0.53 -7.84
CA SER A 56 7.07 -0.14 -9.00
C SER A 56 7.65 0.89 -9.95
N GLU A 57 8.90 0.72 -10.36
CA GLU A 57 9.59 1.57 -11.34
C GLU A 57 10.31 0.70 -12.37
N ASP A 58 10.73 1.30 -13.49
CA ASP A 58 11.48 0.56 -14.51
C ASP A 58 12.80 0.04 -13.92
N GLY A 59 13.01 -1.29 -13.98
CA GLY A 59 14.13 -1.97 -13.34
C GLY A 59 13.89 -2.40 -11.88
N TYR A 60 12.84 -1.90 -11.23
CA TYR A 60 12.43 -2.27 -9.87
C TYR A 60 10.91 -2.47 -9.80
N TRP A 61 10.44 -3.57 -10.38
CA TRP A 61 9.02 -3.93 -10.44
C TRP A 61 8.83 -5.40 -10.12
N ALA A 62 7.65 -5.77 -9.62
CA ALA A 62 7.27 -7.15 -9.38
C ALA A 62 6.27 -7.64 -10.42
N SER A 63 6.46 -8.84 -10.96
CA SER A 63 5.52 -9.44 -11.94
C SER A 63 4.20 -9.84 -11.29
N HIS A 64 4.29 -10.38 -10.08
CA HIS A 64 3.16 -10.77 -9.25
C HIS A 64 3.27 -10.11 -7.87
N ILE A 65 2.15 -9.62 -7.36
CA ILE A 65 2.04 -9.07 -6.01
C ILE A 65 0.96 -9.88 -5.29
N CYS A 66 1.36 -10.72 -4.34
CA CYS A 66 0.46 -11.65 -3.68
C CYS A 66 0.05 -11.13 -2.31
N PHE A 67 -1.24 -10.80 -2.13
CA PHE A 67 -1.70 -10.25 -0.86
C PHE A 67 -1.85 -11.36 0.18
N PRO A 68 -1.43 -11.13 1.43
CA PRO A 68 -1.63 -12.07 2.52
C PRO A 68 -3.10 -12.17 2.94
N GLN A 69 -3.39 -13.17 3.76
CA GLN A 69 -4.72 -13.39 4.29
C GLN A 69 -5.17 -12.19 5.15
N PRO A 70 -6.32 -11.55 4.83
CA PRO A 70 -6.74 -10.31 5.48
C PRO A 70 -7.03 -10.48 6.98
N SER A 71 -7.42 -11.67 7.43
CA SER A 71 -7.79 -11.95 8.83
C SER A 71 -6.64 -11.76 9.82
N LEU A 72 -5.39 -11.91 9.37
CA LEU A 72 -4.21 -11.71 10.21
C LEU A 72 -3.76 -10.23 10.27
N LEU A 73 -4.34 -9.39 9.42
CA LEU A 73 -3.85 -8.05 9.12
C LEU A 73 -5.00 -7.03 9.13
N LYS A 74 -5.97 -7.21 10.02
CA LYS A 74 -7.12 -6.31 10.14
C LYS A 74 -6.66 -4.87 10.39
N TRP A 75 -7.24 -3.92 9.65
CA TRP A 75 -6.90 -2.48 9.66
C TRP A 75 -5.52 -2.10 9.13
N LYS A 76 -4.76 -3.08 8.62
CA LYS A 76 -3.53 -2.83 7.88
C LYS A 76 -3.84 -2.37 6.46
N SER A 77 -2.94 -1.55 5.91
CA SER A 77 -3.10 -0.93 4.61
C SER A 77 -1.91 -1.20 3.69
N ILE A 78 -2.21 -1.35 2.40
CA ILE A 78 -1.21 -1.52 1.33
C ILE A 78 -1.50 -0.45 0.28
N PHE A 79 -0.51 0.40 0.01
CA PHE A 79 -0.58 1.36 -1.08
C PHE A 79 0.27 0.89 -2.25
N ILE A 80 -0.32 0.77 -3.43
CA ILE A 80 0.38 0.45 -4.68
C ILE A 80 0.53 1.73 -5.49
N ASP A 81 1.77 2.09 -5.81
CA ASP A 81 2.16 3.20 -6.70
C ASP A 81 2.94 2.62 -7.90
N HIS A 82 2.24 2.29 -8.98
CA HIS A 82 2.83 1.56 -10.09
C HIS A 82 3.22 2.52 -11.23
N ARG A 83 4.53 2.77 -11.36
CA ARG A 83 5.14 3.68 -12.36
C ARG A 83 5.94 2.95 -13.45
N ALA A 84 6.20 1.67 -13.25
CA ALA A 84 6.86 0.80 -14.22
C ALA A 84 6.06 0.70 -15.52
N SER A 85 6.76 0.51 -16.62
CA SER A 85 6.21 0.30 -17.95
C SER A 85 5.66 -1.12 -18.11
N CYS A 86 6.20 -2.09 -17.36
CA CYS A 86 5.69 -3.45 -17.27
C CYS A 86 4.57 -3.57 -16.22
N SER A 87 3.42 -4.11 -16.61
CA SER A 87 2.28 -4.30 -15.72
C SER A 87 2.48 -5.42 -14.69
N SER A 88 1.94 -5.28 -13.49
CA SER A 88 1.93 -6.32 -12.45
C SER A 88 0.56 -6.99 -12.31
N SER A 89 0.55 -8.27 -11.92
CA SER A 89 -0.65 -9.00 -11.51
C SER A 89 -0.76 -9.03 -9.98
N VAL A 90 -1.78 -8.37 -9.45
CA VAL A 90 -2.08 -8.34 -8.01
C VAL A 90 -3.07 -9.45 -7.68
N HIS A 91 -2.65 -10.43 -6.88
CA HIS A 91 -3.50 -11.49 -6.37
C HIS A 91 -4.11 -11.04 -5.03
N VAL A 92 -5.42 -10.76 -5.03
CA VAL A 92 -6.15 -10.18 -3.90
C VAL A 92 -7.55 -10.78 -3.81
N ASN A 93 -7.99 -11.18 -2.62
CA ASN A 93 -9.33 -11.76 -2.37
C ASN A 93 -9.69 -12.90 -3.36
N ASN A 94 -8.77 -13.85 -3.59
CA ASN A 94 -8.92 -14.95 -4.56
C ASN A 94 -9.16 -14.51 -6.02
N SER A 95 -8.85 -13.25 -6.34
CA SER A 95 -8.99 -12.67 -7.68
C SER A 95 -7.66 -12.05 -8.12
N VAL A 96 -7.47 -11.91 -9.43
CA VAL A 96 -6.28 -11.27 -10.00
C VAL A 96 -6.68 -9.94 -10.63
N THR A 97 -6.09 -8.86 -10.13
CA THR A 97 -6.26 -7.51 -10.67
C THR A 97 -4.98 -7.08 -11.37
N LYS A 98 -5.08 -6.58 -12.60
CA LYS A 98 -3.93 -6.06 -13.33
C LYS A 98 -3.72 -4.58 -12.95
N VAL A 99 -2.50 -4.23 -12.56
CA VAL A 99 -2.09 -2.83 -12.37
C VAL A 99 -1.13 -2.43 -13.48
N ILE A 100 -1.33 -1.23 -14.02
CA ILE A 100 -0.57 -0.68 -15.15
C ILE A 100 0.07 0.65 -14.77
N LYS A 101 0.98 1.16 -15.61
CA LYS A 101 1.64 2.46 -15.40
C LYS A 101 0.64 3.56 -15.04
N GLY A 102 0.93 4.30 -13.97
CA GLY A 102 0.09 5.36 -13.42
C GLY A 102 -0.99 4.87 -12.45
N THR A 103 -1.11 3.56 -12.19
CA THR A 103 -2.06 3.05 -11.21
C THR A 103 -1.62 3.42 -9.80
N GLN A 104 -2.48 4.12 -9.08
CA GLN A 104 -2.34 4.39 -7.65
C GLN A 104 -3.59 3.90 -6.94
N VAL A 105 -3.42 2.97 -6.01
CA VAL A 105 -4.55 2.34 -5.31
C VAL A 105 -4.18 2.00 -3.87
N MET A 106 -5.07 2.32 -2.95
CA MET A 106 -4.95 1.96 -1.54
C MET A 106 -5.91 0.83 -1.21
N TYR A 107 -5.39 -0.22 -0.57
CA TYR A 107 -6.16 -1.30 0.00
C TYR A 107 -6.09 -1.24 1.52
N MET A 108 -7.19 -1.53 2.20
CA MET A 108 -7.24 -1.73 3.65
C MET A 108 -7.94 -3.05 3.95
N SER A 109 -7.39 -3.85 4.86
CA SER A 109 -8.04 -5.07 5.31
C SER A 109 -9.15 -4.77 6.32
N ASP A 110 -10.34 -5.32 6.11
CA ASP A 110 -11.43 -5.33 7.11
C ASP A 110 -11.41 -6.57 8.03
N GLY A 111 -10.42 -7.45 7.85
CA GLY A 111 -10.29 -8.75 8.52
C GLY A 111 -10.93 -9.91 7.75
N ASN A 112 -11.72 -9.64 6.70
CA ASN A 112 -12.29 -10.67 5.81
C ASN A 112 -11.79 -10.50 4.38
N LEU A 113 -11.64 -9.26 3.92
CA LEU A 113 -11.26 -8.89 2.56
C LEU A 113 -10.36 -7.64 2.59
N TRP A 114 -9.52 -7.53 1.56
CA TRP A 114 -8.86 -6.27 1.21
C TRP A 114 -9.82 -5.38 0.42
N LYS A 115 -10.16 -4.22 0.97
CA LYS A 115 -11.07 -3.24 0.37
C LYS A 115 -10.28 -2.11 -0.27
N VAL A 116 -10.65 -1.73 -1.49
CA VAL A 116 -10.12 -0.52 -2.12
C VAL A 116 -10.69 0.70 -1.40
N ILE A 117 -9.81 1.58 -0.94
CA ILE A 117 -10.17 2.88 -0.36
C ILE A 117 -10.24 3.88 -1.50
N LYS A 118 -11.44 4.42 -1.73
CA LYS A 118 -11.66 5.52 -2.67
C LYS A 118 -11.58 6.83 -1.90
N THR A 119 -10.61 7.67 -2.23
CA THR A 119 -10.59 9.07 -1.78
C THR A 119 -11.56 9.84 -2.68
N HIS A 120 -12.67 10.31 -2.10
CA HIS A 120 -13.64 11.22 -2.74
C HIS A 120 -13.19 12.67 -2.61
#